data_AF-A0A158ESG8-F1
#
_entry.id   AF-A0A158ESG8-F1
#
_cell.length_a   1.000
_cell.length_b   1.000
_cell.length_c   1.000
_cell.angle_alpha   90.00
_cell.angle_beta   90.00
_cell.angle_gamma   90.00
#
_symmetry.space_group_name_H-M   'P 1'
#
loop_
_entity.id
_entity.type
_entity.pdbx_description
1 polymer ?
#
loop_
_entity_poly.entity_id
_entity_poly.type
_entity_poly.pdbx_seq_one_letter_code
_entity_poly.pdbx_strand_id
1 'polypeptide(L)'
;MQHVFVYGTLRAEESNDIHEAARRSGISDPVLIGSGHINGRLYDFGAYPGVVPDAGASPVHGDVYRIEDTLVPVLDEIEEVVPGISGLFRGEHMHVTVELDGRAEKIECLVYPVSDAAVQGLPRIDHGDWVSYRRSR
;
A
#
# COMPACT_ATOMS: atom_id res chain seq x y z
N MET A 1 15.46 -7.63 -5.91
CA MET A 1 15.03 -6.30 -5.43
C MET A 1 13.88 -5.84 -6.29
N GLN A 2 12.85 -5.27 -5.66
CA GLN A 2 11.67 -4.75 -6.35
C GLN A 2 11.13 -3.50 -5.64
N HIS A 3 10.07 -2.90 -6.18
CA HIS A 3 9.38 -1.78 -5.55
C HIS A 3 8.05 -2.22 -4.95
N VAL A 4 7.67 -1.61 -3.84
CA VAL A 4 6.36 -1.77 -3.20
C VAL A 4 5.76 -0.39 -2.94
N PHE A 5 4.45 -0.27 -3.16
CA PHE A 5 3.70 0.93 -2.82
C PHE A 5 2.79 0.65 -1.63
N VAL A 6 2.98 1.40 -0.56
CA VAL A 6 2.23 1.27 0.69
C VAL A 6 1.37 2.51 0.92
N TYR A 7 0.08 2.31 1.17
CA TYR A 7 -0.91 3.38 1.29
C TYR A 7 -1.65 3.38 2.63
N GLY A 8 -1.26 2.48 3.55
CA GLY A 8 -1.99 2.20 4.78
C GLY A 8 -1.08 1.92 5.97
N THR A 9 -1.36 0.85 6.69
CA THR A 9 -0.69 0.50 7.96
C THR A 9 0.79 0.15 7.82
N LEU A 10 1.24 -0.22 6.60
CA LEU A 10 2.65 -0.44 6.27
C LEU A 10 3.47 0.86 6.11
N ARG A 11 2.83 2.04 6.05
CA ARG A 11 3.54 3.32 5.94
C ARG A 11 4.39 3.58 7.18
N ALA A 12 5.40 4.44 7.03
CA ALA A 12 6.26 4.83 8.14
C ALA A 12 5.42 5.40 9.31
N GLU A 13 5.77 5.02 10.54
CA GLU A 13 5.08 5.40 11.79
C GLU A 13 3.64 4.87 11.96
N GLU A 14 3.16 4.03 11.04
CA GLU A 14 1.88 3.34 11.18
C GLU A 14 2.03 1.97 11.87
N SER A 15 0.90 1.31 12.18
CA SER A 15 0.89 0.13 13.08
C SER A 15 1.69 -1.06 12.58
N ASN A 16 1.90 -1.18 11.27
CA ASN A 16 2.65 -2.25 10.62
C ASN A 16 3.86 -1.69 9.83
N ASP A 17 4.47 -0.58 10.29
CA ASP A 17 5.58 0.11 9.62
C ASP A 17 6.57 -0.85 8.94
N ILE A 18 6.74 -0.70 7.63
CA ILE A 18 7.58 -1.53 6.77
C ILE A 18 9.03 -1.62 7.25
N HIS A 19 9.58 -0.55 7.84
CA HIS A 19 10.94 -0.57 8.37
C HIS A 19 11.04 -1.44 9.62
N GLU A 20 10.00 -1.41 10.46
CA GLU A 20 9.96 -2.27 11.65
C GLU A 20 9.78 -3.74 11.27
N ALA A 21 8.96 -4.03 10.25
CA ALA A 21 8.82 -5.37 9.70
C ALA A 21 10.16 -5.92 9.16
N ALA A 22 10.92 -5.10 8.42
CA ALA A 22 12.24 -5.47 7.91
C ALA A 22 13.24 -5.72 9.04
N ARG A 23 13.32 -4.81 10.02
CA ARG A 23 14.22 -4.94 11.19
C ARG A 23 13.92 -6.21 11.99
N ARG A 24 12.66 -6.48 12.30
CA ARG A 24 12.25 -7.70 13.04
C ARG A 24 12.61 -8.98 12.32
N SER A 25 12.65 -8.93 10.99
CA SER A 25 12.96 -10.07 10.13
C SER A 25 14.46 -10.19 9.80
N GLY A 26 15.30 -9.28 10.29
CA GLY A 26 16.74 -9.26 10.00
C GLY A 26 17.06 -8.97 8.52
N ILE A 27 16.17 -8.25 7.83
CA ILE A 27 16.29 -7.88 6.42
C ILE A 27 16.77 -6.43 6.32
N SER A 28 17.51 -6.10 5.25
CA SER A 28 17.94 -4.74 4.95
C SER A 28 16.77 -3.75 4.95
N ASP A 29 17.01 -2.54 5.46
CA ASP A 29 15.99 -1.50 5.52
C ASP A 29 15.44 -1.15 4.11
N PRO A 30 14.11 -1.00 3.97
CA PRO A 30 13.49 -0.44 2.78
C PRO A 30 14.07 0.93 2.45
N VAL A 31 14.32 1.20 1.17
CA VAL A 31 14.81 2.51 0.72
C VAL A 31 13.64 3.29 0.15
N LEU A 32 13.26 4.39 0.82
CA LEU A 32 12.23 5.30 0.33
C LEU A 32 12.67 5.88 -1.02
N ILE A 33 11.83 5.68 -2.04
CA ILE A 33 12.00 6.27 -3.37
C ILE A 33 11.29 7.63 -3.42
N GLY A 34 10.09 7.72 -2.85
CA GLY A 34 9.33 8.96 -2.75
C GLY A 34 7.85 8.71 -2.48
N SER A 35 7.10 9.80 -2.36
CA SER A 35 5.65 9.74 -2.30
C SER A 35 5.07 9.45 -3.68
N GLY A 36 4.00 8.67 -3.70
CA GLY A 36 3.34 8.25 -4.93
C GLY A 36 1.83 8.10 -4.77
N HIS A 37 1.19 7.78 -5.88
CA HIS A 37 -0.24 7.50 -5.90
C HIS A 37 -0.63 6.53 -7.01
N ILE A 38 -1.76 5.85 -6.77
CA ILE A 38 -2.55 5.16 -7.78
C ILE A 38 -3.93 5.80 -7.84
N ASN A 39 -4.64 5.66 -8.95
CA ASN A 39 -6.06 6.03 -8.97
C ASN A 39 -6.91 4.89 -8.42
N GLY A 40 -7.76 5.19 -7.44
CA GLY A 40 -8.55 4.17 -6.76
C GLY A 40 -9.52 4.74 -5.75
N ARG A 41 -10.31 3.85 -5.16
CA ARG A 41 -11.24 4.16 -4.07
C ARG A 41 -10.69 3.57 -2.79
N LEU A 42 -10.39 4.43 -1.82
CA LEU A 42 -9.89 4.03 -0.51
C LEU A 42 -11.05 3.86 0.47
N TYR A 43 -11.07 2.76 1.21
CA TYR A 43 -12.11 2.43 2.17
C TYR A 43 -11.52 2.15 3.55
N ASP A 44 -12.30 2.43 4.57
CA ASP A 44 -11.96 2.19 5.96
C ASP A 44 -12.52 0.84 6.45
N PHE A 45 -11.62 -0.06 6.88
CA PHE A 45 -11.97 -1.31 7.56
C PHE A 45 -11.89 -1.17 9.10
N GLY A 46 -11.78 0.06 9.61
CA GLY A 46 -11.64 0.39 11.02
C GLY A 46 -10.18 0.53 11.42
N ALA A 47 -9.45 -0.59 11.49
CA ALA A 47 -8.04 -0.59 11.93
C ALA A 47 -7.03 -0.39 10.78
N TYR A 48 -7.46 -0.58 9.54
CA TYR A 48 -6.63 -0.49 8.34
C TYR A 48 -7.47 -0.05 7.13
N PRO A 49 -6.84 0.45 6.06
CA PRO A 49 -7.55 0.79 4.83
C PRO A 49 -7.54 -0.37 3.82
N GLY A 50 -8.43 -0.31 2.83
CA GLY A 50 -8.34 -1.13 1.62
C GLY A 50 -8.58 -0.29 0.36
N VAL A 51 -7.72 -0.44 -0.64
CA VAL A 51 -7.88 0.24 -1.93
C VAL A 51 -8.50 -0.68 -2.98
N VAL A 52 -9.50 -0.16 -3.69
CA VAL A 52 -9.98 -0.76 -4.94
C VAL A 52 -9.43 0.07 -6.11
N PRO A 53 -8.55 -0.49 -6.96
CA PRO A 53 -8.05 0.20 -8.14
C PRO A 53 -9.18 0.67 -9.07
N ASP A 54 -9.13 1.92 -9.47
CA ASP A 54 -10.09 2.53 -10.39
C ASP A 54 -9.44 3.71 -11.10
N ALA A 55 -9.13 3.55 -12.40
CA ALA A 55 -8.46 4.57 -13.20
C ALA A 55 -9.24 5.89 -13.29
N GLY A 56 -10.57 5.86 -13.12
CA GLY A 56 -11.45 7.02 -13.14
C GLY A 56 -11.66 7.69 -11.78
N ALA A 57 -11.13 7.10 -10.71
CA ALA A 57 -11.24 7.65 -9.36
C ALA A 57 -10.11 8.65 -9.05
N SER A 58 -10.29 9.38 -7.95
CA SER A 58 -9.28 10.25 -7.37
C SER A 58 -8.02 9.46 -6.93
N PRO A 59 -6.89 10.15 -6.77
CA PRO A 59 -5.66 9.53 -6.26
C PRO A 59 -5.83 8.95 -4.85
N VAL A 60 -5.20 7.80 -4.63
CA VAL A 60 -4.89 7.22 -3.32
C VAL A 60 -3.40 7.40 -3.08
N HIS A 61 -3.06 8.11 -2.02
CA HIS A 61 -1.71 8.53 -1.69
C HIS A 61 -1.01 7.50 -0.81
N GLY A 62 0.30 7.37 -1.04
CA GLY A 62 1.16 6.47 -0.28
C GLY A 62 2.63 6.74 -0.57
N ASP A 63 3.46 5.79 -0.19
CA ASP A 63 4.91 5.87 -0.30
C ASP A 63 5.44 4.67 -1.08
N VAL A 64 6.43 4.90 -1.94
CA VAL A 64 7.11 3.86 -2.72
C VAL A 64 8.46 3.56 -2.11
N TYR A 65 8.70 2.28 -1.82
CA TYR A 65 9.98 1.79 -1.31
C TYR A 65 10.59 0.80 -2.28
N ARG A 66 11.92 0.85 -2.41
CA ARG A 66 12.69 -0.27 -2.95
C ARG A 66 13.02 -1.24 -1.81
N ILE A 67 12.72 -2.51 -2.03
CA ILE A 67 12.86 -3.58 -1.03
C ILE A 67 13.66 -4.76 -1.59
N GLU A 68 14.26 -5.54 -0.68
CA GLU A 68 14.75 -6.88 -1.00
C GLU A 68 13.58 -7.83 -1.24
N ASP A 69 13.72 -8.78 -2.15
CA ASP A 69 12.65 -9.73 -2.50
C ASP A 69 12.31 -10.63 -1.30
N THR A 70 13.26 -10.80 -0.37
CA THR A 70 13.07 -11.54 0.88
C THR A 70 12.14 -10.85 1.87
N LEU A 71 11.84 -9.55 1.70
CA LEU A 71 10.87 -8.84 2.53
C LEU A 71 9.43 -9.14 2.11
N VAL A 72 9.21 -9.55 0.87
CA VAL A 72 7.87 -9.78 0.29
C VAL A 72 7.06 -10.79 1.09
N PRO A 73 7.59 -11.97 1.48
CA PRO A 73 6.82 -12.93 2.28
C PRO A 73 6.42 -12.38 3.66
N VAL A 74 7.21 -11.45 4.23
CA VAL A 74 6.87 -10.80 5.50
C VAL A 74 5.68 -9.84 5.31
N LEU A 75 5.67 -9.10 4.21
CA LEU A 75 4.54 -8.22 3.88
C LEU A 75 3.29 -9.03 3.54
N ASP A 76 3.44 -10.14 2.79
CA ASP A 76 2.37 -11.07 2.48
C ASP A 76 1.77 -11.65 3.77
N GLU A 77 2.59 -12.00 4.77
CA GLU A 77 2.10 -12.46 6.08
C GLU A 77 1.30 -11.37 6.81
N ILE A 78 1.77 -10.12 6.82
CA ILE A 78 1.08 -8.99 7.44
C ILE A 78 -0.27 -8.72 6.77
N GLU A 79 -0.32 -8.79 5.43
CA GLU A 79 -1.53 -8.54 4.63
C GLU A 79 -2.39 -9.80 4.43
N GLU A 80 -2.04 -10.90 5.11
CA GLU A 80 -2.71 -12.21 5.03
C GLU A 80 -2.85 -12.74 3.58
N VAL A 81 -1.88 -12.43 2.73
CA VAL A 81 -1.82 -12.87 1.34
C VAL A 81 -1.17 -14.25 1.27
N VAL A 82 -1.93 -15.25 0.85
CA VAL A 82 -1.44 -16.62 0.63
C VAL A 82 -1.54 -16.99 -0.85
N PRO A 83 -0.42 -17.36 -1.51
CA PRO A 83 -0.43 -17.75 -2.92
C PRO A 83 -1.43 -18.86 -3.22
N GLY A 84 -2.31 -18.62 -4.19
CA GLY A 84 -3.35 -19.57 -4.63
C GLY A 84 -4.60 -19.61 -3.76
N ILE A 85 -4.70 -18.79 -2.71
CA ILE A 85 -5.89 -18.64 -1.87
C ILE A 85 -6.44 -17.22 -2.04
N SER A 86 -7.75 -17.09 -2.26
CA SER A 86 -8.41 -15.79 -2.32
C SER A 86 -8.61 -15.25 -0.89
N GLY A 87 -7.70 -14.38 -0.46
CA GLY A 87 -7.81 -13.60 0.79
C GLY A 87 -8.56 -12.27 0.60
N LEU A 88 -8.55 -11.44 1.64
CA LEU A 88 -9.07 -10.07 1.59
C LEU A 88 -8.23 -9.21 0.63
N PHE A 89 -6.92 -9.27 0.81
CA PHE A 89 -5.92 -8.62 -0.04
C PHE A 89 -5.35 -9.61 -1.05
N ARG A 90 -4.75 -9.08 -2.11
CA ARG A 90 -3.95 -9.82 -3.09
C ARG A 90 -2.73 -9.01 -3.48
N GLY A 91 -1.59 -9.66 -3.66
CA GLY A 91 -0.42 -9.00 -4.26
C GLY A 91 -0.62 -8.81 -5.76
N GLU A 92 -0.57 -7.57 -6.23
CA GLU A 92 -0.72 -7.21 -7.65
C GLU A 92 0.37 -6.20 -8.06
N HIS A 93 0.99 -6.42 -9.22
CA HIS A 93 1.95 -5.47 -9.77
C HIS A 93 1.21 -4.40 -10.58
N MET A 94 1.39 -3.14 -10.20
CA MET A 94 0.69 -2.00 -10.79
C MET A 94 1.66 -0.85 -11.03
N HIS A 95 1.35 -0.01 -12.02
CA HIS A 95 2.07 1.23 -12.23
C HIS A 95 1.62 2.29 -11.23
N VAL A 96 2.56 2.77 -10.42
CA VAL A 96 2.37 3.84 -9.44
C VAL A 96 3.01 5.10 -9.98
N THR A 97 2.30 6.22 -9.89
CA THR A 97 2.87 7.52 -10.24
C THR A 97 3.63 8.05 -9.03
N VAL A 98 4.94 8.29 -9.17
CA VAL A 98 5.84 8.74 -8.12
C VAL A 98 6.38 10.12 -8.48
N GLU A 99 6.42 11.02 -7.51
CA GLU A 99 7.03 12.34 -7.69
C GLU A 99 8.52 12.27 -7.37
N LEU A 100 9.36 12.41 -8.39
CA LEU A 100 10.82 12.39 -8.30
C LEU A 100 11.40 13.65 -8.94
N ASP A 101 12.17 14.43 -8.19
CA ASP A 101 12.84 15.65 -8.67
C ASP A 101 11.89 16.63 -9.41
N GLY A 102 10.65 16.75 -8.93
CA GLY A 102 9.62 17.60 -9.53
C GLY A 102 9.01 17.06 -10.83
N ARG A 103 9.22 15.78 -11.14
CA ARG A 103 8.63 15.07 -12.28
C ARG A 103 7.81 13.88 -11.81
N ALA A 104 6.73 13.60 -12.54
CA ALA A 104 5.94 12.41 -12.33
C ALA A 104 6.53 11.25 -13.16
N GLU A 105 6.96 10.19 -12.50
CA GLU A 105 7.43 8.95 -13.12
C GLU A 105 6.47 7.80 -12.81
N LYS A 106 6.43 6.79 -13.68
CA LYS A 106 5.66 5.56 -13.44
C LYS A 106 6.61 4.44 -13.06
N ILE A 107 6.43 3.89 -11.87
CA ILE A 107 7.21 2.77 -11.35
C ILE A 107 6.27 1.58 -11.17
N GLU A 108 6.65 0.42 -11.69
CA GLU A 108 5.96 -0.84 -11.39
C GLU A 108 6.24 -1.23 -9.94
N CYS A 109 5.19 -1.34 -9.14
CA CYS A 109 5.26 -1.67 -7.72
C CYS A 109 4.32 -2.84 -7.39
N LEU A 110 4.72 -3.66 -6.43
CA LEU A 110 3.80 -4.51 -5.70
C LEU A 110 2.82 -3.63 -4.90
N VAL A 111 1.54 -3.93 -5.01
CA VAL A 111 0.42 -3.29 -4.29
C VAL A 111 -0.47 -4.38 -3.72
N TYR A 112 -1.11 -4.12 -2.58
CA TYR A 112 -2.05 -5.02 -1.93
C TYR A 112 -3.51 -4.54 -2.05
N PRO A 113 -4.17 -4.54 -3.22
CA PRO A 113 -5.56 -4.11 -3.33
C PRO A 113 -6.57 -5.10 -2.74
N VAL A 114 -7.78 -4.60 -2.48
CA VAL A 114 -8.98 -5.41 -2.17
C VAL A 114 -9.95 -5.45 -3.35
N SER A 115 -10.93 -6.37 -3.31
CA SER A 115 -11.98 -6.46 -4.33
C SER A 115 -13.16 -5.52 -4.06
N ASP A 116 -13.96 -5.20 -5.09
CA ASP A 116 -15.22 -4.46 -4.93
C ASP A 116 -16.20 -5.14 -3.96
N ALA A 117 -16.22 -6.48 -3.92
CA ALA A 117 -17.07 -7.23 -3.01
C ALA A 117 -16.67 -7.02 -1.54
N ALA A 118 -15.37 -6.85 -1.27
CA ALA A 118 -14.84 -6.68 0.09
C ALA A 118 -15.19 -5.34 0.73
N VAL A 119 -15.54 -4.33 -0.07
CA VAL A 119 -15.78 -2.96 0.40
C VAL A 119 -17.27 -2.57 0.46
N GLN A 120 -18.17 -3.52 0.24
CA GLN A 120 -19.60 -3.26 0.24
C GLN A 120 -20.07 -2.73 1.60
N GLY A 121 -20.63 -1.51 1.60
CA GLY A 121 -21.15 -0.86 2.80
C GLY A 121 -20.08 -0.22 3.70
N LEU A 122 -18.80 -0.26 3.33
CA LEU A 122 -17.74 0.38 4.10
C LEU A 122 -17.66 1.89 3.84
N PRO A 123 -17.25 2.69 4.84
CA PRO A 123 -17.01 4.12 4.65
C PRO A 123 -15.88 4.35 3.65
N ARG A 124 -16.12 5.26 2.70
CA ARG A 124 -15.09 5.72 1.76
C ARG A 124 -14.27 6.86 2.38
N ILE A 125 -12.96 6.84 2.13
CA ILE A 125 -12.02 7.91 2.46
C ILE A 125 -11.81 8.75 1.19
N ASP A 126 -12.61 9.81 1.02
CA ASP A 126 -12.71 10.54 -0.26
C ASP A 126 -11.41 11.25 -0.67
N HIS A 127 -10.61 11.71 0.30
CA HIS A 127 -9.32 12.37 0.01
C HIS A 127 -8.16 11.40 -0.21
N GLY A 128 -8.40 10.09 -0.12
CA GLY A 128 -7.44 9.06 -0.55
C GLY A 128 -6.17 8.93 0.29
N ASP A 129 -6.10 9.46 1.51
CA ASP A 129 -4.93 9.34 2.39
C ASP A 129 -5.31 8.74 3.75
N TRP A 130 -4.92 7.49 3.99
CA TRP A 130 -5.19 6.78 5.24
C TRP A 130 -4.61 7.49 6.47
N VAL A 131 -3.38 8.00 6.38
CA VAL A 131 -2.67 8.55 7.55
C VAL A 131 -3.33 9.84 8.00
N SER A 132 -3.63 10.72 7.04
CA SER A 132 -4.38 11.95 7.30
C SER A 132 -5.78 11.65 7.86
N TYR A 133 -6.47 10.65 7.31
CA TYR A 133 -7.78 10.22 7.79
C TYR A 133 -7.74 9.70 9.23
N ARG A 134 -6.84 8.75 9.53
CA ARG A 134 -6.68 8.14 10.85
C ARG A 134 -6.35 9.18 11.93
N ARG A 135 -5.51 10.17 11.60
CA ARG A 135 -5.13 11.25 12.54
C ARG A 135 -6.27 12.22 12.86
N SER A 136 -7.31 12.25 12.05
CA SER A 136 -8.49 13.11 12.26
C SER A 136 -9.64 12.46 13.04
N ARG A 137 -9.48 11.18 13.42
CA ARG A 137 -10.47 10.39 14.16
C ARG A 137 -10.38 10.55 15.67
#